data_AF-A0A087BIA4-F1
#
_entry.id   AF-A0A087BIA4-F1
#
_cell.length_a   1.000
_cell.length_b   1.000
_cell.length_c   1.000
_cell.angle_alpha   90.00
_cell.angle_beta   90.00
_cell.angle_gamma   90.00
#
_symmetry.space_group_name_H-M   'P 1'
#
loop_
_entity.id
_entity.type
_entity.pdbx_description
1 polymer ?
#
loop_
_entity_poly.entity_id
_entity_poly.type
_entity_poly.pdbx_seq_one_letter_code
_entity_poly.pdbx_strand_id
1 'polypeptide(L)'
;MDDRHIFTKAEVESILNECHGKTLEEIDSAHVLQVSKKGNKGYPGAIIEQSVFGYPADNKARPDLLIDGVEVELKTTGIYERGKGKDTSIEAKQPVSITGVKPSQIVNEDFESSVFWHKCAHLLFVYYWYAHYATPKDPSTYADFPIMNHQFVDLEGKDKEAVCRDWTIVRDFIKKIQEEYPENPQSQYLRISSELNGTRGKNGRKGKLTVLDTSPKWPNSPRFRFKRSFVTHFVKKLYGDSFEELPHDYSTYEEIEEKCHVLTNQYRGKTVGELCSLLNIKRNKQFSKSDAERIMVRMFDGRSIHVSQVDVFSRFGIKAKTIVLTKSGKHTEDMKLDSVTDSDWSALKVSCADFEDSAFYDCFKDTQFLCMVFEEPSHDAPFDDNVFSWI
;
A
#
# COMPACT_ATOMS: atom_id res chain seq x y z
N MET A 1 6.80 8.01 -38.20
CA MET A 1 7.56 8.72 -37.16
C MET A 1 7.30 7.97 -35.87
N ASP A 2 8.35 7.78 -35.08
CA ASP A 2 8.23 7.25 -33.73
C ASP A 2 7.33 8.18 -32.92
N ASP A 3 6.24 7.65 -32.38
CA ASP A 3 5.20 8.40 -31.66
C ASP A 3 5.42 8.36 -30.14
N ARG A 4 6.65 8.02 -29.71
CA ARG A 4 7.08 8.02 -28.32
C ARG A 4 7.31 9.44 -27.80
N HIS A 5 7.02 9.65 -26.53
CA HIS A 5 7.22 10.92 -25.83
C HIS A 5 8.64 10.94 -25.25
N ILE A 6 9.58 11.51 -26.01
CA ILE A 6 11.02 11.42 -25.73
C ILE A 6 11.47 12.61 -24.90
N PHE A 7 12.16 12.32 -23.79
CA PHE A 7 12.77 13.32 -22.92
C PHE A 7 14.15 12.84 -22.46
N THR A 8 14.96 13.77 -21.98
CA THR A 8 16.10 13.46 -21.10
C THR A 8 15.68 13.55 -19.65
N LYS A 9 16.39 12.87 -18.74
CA LYS A 9 16.09 12.98 -17.31
C LYS A 9 16.18 14.42 -16.80
N ALA A 10 17.15 15.19 -17.30
CA ALA A 10 17.33 16.60 -16.94
C ALA A 10 16.15 17.47 -17.38
N GLU A 11 15.59 17.23 -18.58
CA GLU A 11 14.39 17.93 -19.04
C GLU A 11 13.18 17.61 -18.15
N VAL A 12 12.97 16.33 -17.83
CA VAL A 12 11.89 15.90 -16.93
C VAL A 12 12.01 16.55 -15.56
N GLU A 13 13.20 16.53 -14.96
CA GLU A 13 13.45 17.17 -13.67
C GLU A 13 13.21 18.68 -13.74
N SER A 14 13.66 19.36 -14.79
CA SER A 14 13.42 20.80 -14.98
C SER A 14 11.93 21.11 -15.05
N ILE A 15 11.18 20.40 -15.90
CA ILE A 15 9.74 20.57 -16.08
C ILE A 15 8.98 20.38 -14.75
N LEU A 16 9.30 19.31 -14.01
CA LEU A 16 8.60 19.01 -12.76
C LEU A 16 9.02 19.94 -11.61
N ASN A 17 10.26 20.42 -11.59
CA ASN A 17 10.69 21.44 -10.63
C ASN A 17 9.97 22.77 -10.85
N GLU A 18 9.69 23.15 -12.10
CA GLU A 18 8.88 24.34 -12.41
C GLU A 18 7.41 24.20 -11.96
N CYS A 19 6.92 22.98 -11.78
CA CYS A 19 5.57 22.71 -11.27
C CYS A 19 5.50 22.72 -9.73
N HIS A 20 6.64 22.57 -9.04
CA HIS A 20 6.66 22.46 -7.58
C HIS A 20 5.98 23.66 -6.90
N GLY A 21 5.03 23.38 -6.02
CA GLY A 21 4.23 24.35 -5.28
C GLY A 21 3.07 24.96 -6.08
N LYS A 22 3.02 24.82 -7.41
CA LYS A 22 1.89 25.28 -8.22
C LYS A 22 0.70 24.34 -8.07
N THR A 23 -0.50 24.91 -8.12
CA THR A 23 -1.74 24.14 -8.08
C THR A 23 -2.01 23.43 -9.40
N LEU A 24 -2.88 22.42 -9.38
CA LEU A 24 -3.33 21.73 -10.60
C LEU A 24 -3.97 22.70 -11.60
N GLU A 25 -4.72 23.71 -11.14
CA GLU A 25 -5.29 24.74 -12.01
C GLU A 25 -4.23 25.63 -12.66
N GLU A 26 -3.21 26.06 -11.90
CA GLU A 26 -2.14 26.93 -12.42
C GLU A 26 -1.32 26.27 -13.53
N ILE A 27 -1.19 24.93 -13.50
CA ILE A 27 -0.45 24.18 -14.50
C ILE A 27 -1.35 23.60 -15.62
N ASP A 28 -2.67 23.74 -15.54
CA ASP A 28 -3.63 23.14 -16.49
C ASP A 28 -3.79 23.94 -17.80
N SER A 29 -2.70 24.04 -18.58
CA SER A 29 -2.66 24.70 -19.88
C SER A 29 -3.57 24.07 -20.94
N ALA A 30 -3.89 22.77 -20.81
CA ALA A 30 -4.81 22.06 -21.70
C ALA A 30 -6.29 22.16 -21.27
N HIS A 31 -6.58 22.86 -20.17
CA HIS A 31 -7.93 23.04 -19.63
C HIS A 31 -8.66 21.72 -19.34
N VAL A 32 -7.93 20.69 -18.88
CA VAL A 32 -8.46 19.38 -18.51
C VAL A 32 -9.61 19.51 -17.50
N LEU A 33 -9.50 20.41 -16.52
CA LEU A 33 -10.52 20.64 -15.50
C LEU A 33 -11.82 21.21 -16.07
N GLN A 34 -11.77 21.89 -17.23
CA GLN A 34 -12.94 22.52 -17.86
C GLN A 34 -13.56 21.65 -18.96
N VAL A 35 -12.72 20.93 -19.70
CA VAL A 35 -13.12 20.18 -20.90
C VAL A 35 -13.63 18.78 -20.55
N SER A 36 -13.14 18.18 -19.47
CA SER A 36 -13.44 16.79 -19.16
C SER A 36 -14.86 16.61 -18.63
N LYS A 37 -15.75 16.10 -19.49
CA LYS A 37 -17.15 15.76 -19.17
C LYS A 37 -17.31 14.36 -18.55
N LYS A 38 -16.22 13.60 -18.43
CA LYS A 38 -16.24 12.24 -17.89
C LYS A 38 -15.84 12.32 -16.43
N GLY A 39 -16.77 11.99 -15.52
CA GLY A 39 -16.53 11.93 -14.08
C GLY A 39 -15.54 10.83 -13.66
N ASN A 40 -14.27 10.95 -14.06
CA ASN A 40 -13.20 10.01 -13.71
C ASN A 40 -12.25 10.64 -12.69
N LYS A 41 -11.63 9.83 -11.83
CA LYS A 41 -10.66 10.26 -10.81
C LYS A 41 -9.31 10.71 -11.40
N GLY A 42 -9.18 10.70 -12.73
CA GLY A 42 -7.90 10.78 -13.44
C GLY A 42 -7.45 12.19 -13.82
N TYR A 43 -8.15 13.25 -13.38
CA TYR A 43 -7.81 14.62 -13.77
C TYR A 43 -6.38 15.03 -13.44
N PRO A 44 -5.83 14.76 -12.23
CA PRO A 44 -4.44 15.11 -11.94
C PRO A 44 -3.45 14.45 -12.91
N GLY A 45 -3.64 13.17 -13.24
CA GLY A 45 -2.81 12.46 -14.21
C GLY A 45 -2.91 13.07 -15.60
N ALA A 46 -4.13 13.34 -16.07
CA ALA A 46 -4.37 13.94 -17.37
C ALA A 46 -3.76 15.36 -17.50
N ILE A 47 -3.74 16.15 -16.42
CA ILE A 47 -3.08 17.46 -16.38
C ILE A 47 -1.56 17.30 -16.54
N ILE A 48 -0.94 16.37 -15.81
CA ILE A 48 0.50 16.11 -15.94
C ILE A 48 0.83 15.62 -17.36
N GLU A 49 0.04 14.73 -17.94
CA GLU A 49 0.25 14.23 -19.31
C GLU A 49 0.11 15.35 -20.36
N GLN A 50 -1.01 16.07 -20.34
CA GLN A 50 -1.41 16.96 -21.44
C GLN A 50 -0.89 18.38 -21.27
N SER A 51 -0.86 18.88 -20.04
CA SER A 51 -0.52 20.28 -19.76
C SER A 51 0.95 20.46 -19.39
N VAL A 52 1.57 19.45 -18.76
CA VAL A 52 2.98 19.50 -18.32
C VAL A 52 3.91 18.84 -19.34
N PHE A 53 3.65 17.59 -19.73
CA PHE A 53 4.47 16.90 -20.74
C PHE A 53 4.01 17.11 -22.19
N GLY A 54 2.81 17.68 -22.40
CA GLY A 54 2.36 18.17 -23.71
C GLY A 54 1.94 17.08 -24.69
N TYR A 55 1.68 15.85 -24.25
CA TYR A 55 1.20 14.78 -25.13
C TYR A 55 -0.29 14.47 -24.92
N PRO A 56 -1.03 14.13 -26.00
CA PRO A 56 -2.43 13.76 -25.87
C PRO A 56 -2.60 12.43 -25.15
N ALA A 57 -3.78 12.20 -24.56
CA ALA A 57 -4.10 10.91 -23.95
C ALA A 57 -3.89 9.74 -24.95
N ASP A 58 -2.94 8.85 -24.62
CA ASP A 58 -2.62 7.65 -25.38
C ASP A 58 -3.16 6.41 -24.65
N ASN A 59 -3.72 5.46 -25.39
CA ASN A 59 -4.24 4.19 -24.84
C ASN A 59 -3.33 3.00 -25.17
N LYS A 60 -2.08 3.25 -25.57
CA LYS A 60 -1.14 2.18 -25.90
C LYS A 60 -0.72 1.37 -24.67
N ALA A 61 -0.36 0.12 -24.95
CA ALA A 61 0.01 -0.85 -23.91
C ALA A 61 1.45 -0.66 -23.38
N ARG A 62 2.26 0.18 -24.03
CA ARG A 62 3.64 0.49 -23.65
C ARG A 62 3.70 1.57 -22.55
N PRO A 63 4.87 1.78 -21.93
CA PRO A 63 5.11 2.92 -21.05
C PRO A 63 4.92 4.28 -21.72
N ASP A 64 4.58 5.29 -20.92
CA ASP A 64 4.18 6.60 -21.41
C ASP A 64 5.36 7.40 -22.00
N LEU A 65 6.54 7.32 -21.36
CA LEU A 65 7.70 8.14 -21.66
C LEU A 65 8.89 7.31 -22.13
N LEU A 66 9.74 7.89 -22.97
CA LEU A 66 11.08 7.40 -23.28
C LEU A 66 12.10 8.39 -22.73
N ILE A 67 12.69 8.09 -21.58
CA ILE A 67 13.61 8.98 -20.86
C ILE A 67 15.03 8.44 -20.98
N ASP A 68 15.92 9.18 -21.65
CA ASP A 68 17.30 8.76 -21.92
C ASP A 68 17.39 7.35 -22.55
N GLY A 69 16.39 6.98 -23.36
CA GLY A 69 16.29 5.66 -24.00
C GLY A 69 15.68 4.54 -23.15
N VAL A 70 15.28 4.83 -21.90
CA VAL A 70 14.56 3.90 -21.01
C VAL A 70 13.06 4.16 -21.11
N GLU A 71 12.26 3.09 -21.26
CA GLU A 71 10.80 3.21 -21.24
C GLU A 71 10.31 3.36 -19.80
N VAL A 72 9.62 4.47 -19.49
CA VAL A 72 9.20 4.85 -18.14
C VAL A 72 7.70 5.13 -18.11
N GLU A 73 6.99 4.49 -17.18
CA GLU A 73 5.56 4.71 -16.97
C GLU A 73 5.35 5.91 -16.03
N LEU A 74 4.47 6.83 -16.42
CA LEU A 74 4.12 7.99 -15.60
C LEU A 74 2.94 7.66 -14.68
N LYS A 75 3.07 7.98 -13.39
CA LYS A 75 2.01 7.82 -12.40
C LYS A 75 1.85 9.06 -11.53
N THR A 76 0.72 9.74 -11.68
CA THR A 76 0.34 10.83 -10.78
C THR A 76 -0.49 10.29 -9.63
N THR A 77 -0.12 10.59 -8.38
CA THR A 77 -0.87 10.14 -7.20
C THR A 77 -0.85 11.15 -6.07
N GLY A 78 -1.95 11.23 -5.33
CA GLY A 78 -2.07 12.11 -4.18
C GLY A 78 -1.28 11.57 -2.98
N ILE A 79 -0.71 12.49 -2.20
CA ILE A 79 -0.14 12.24 -0.86
C ILE A 79 -0.83 13.13 0.16
N TYR A 80 -0.79 12.74 1.42
CA TYR A 80 -1.38 13.52 2.51
C TYR A 80 -0.64 13.29 3.83
N GLU A 81 -0.81 14.22 4.75
CA GLU A 81 -0.33 14.10 6.12
C GLU A 81 -1.25 13.27 7.00
N ARG A 82 -0.63 12.39 7.78
CA ARG A 82 -1.30 11.58 8.78
C ARG A 82 -0.60 11.69 10.12
N GLY A 83 -1.38 11.92 11.17
CA GLY A 83 -0.86 12.09 12.54
C GLY A 83 -0.88 13.55 12.97
N LYS A 84 -0.26 13.86 14.10
CA LYS A 84 -0.15 15.23 14.63
C LYS A 84 1.24 15.45 15.24
N GLY A 85 1.79 16.64 15.02
CA GLY A 85 3.04 17.06 15.65
C GLY A 85 4.22 16.18 15.25
N LYS A 86 4.87 15.53 16.23
CA LYS A 86 6.05 14.68 16.00
C LYS A 86 5.73 13.32 15.39
N ASP A 87 4.45 12.92 15.40
CA ASP A 87 3.98 11.65 14.82
C ASP A 87 3.39 11.85 13.42
N THR A 88 3.61 13.01 12.81
CA THR A 88 3.17 13.29 11.44
C THR A 88 3.99 12.46 10.46
N SER A 89 3.30 11.77 9.56
CA SER A 89 3.86 10.97 8.47
C SER A 89 3.17 11.33 7.16
N ILE A 90 3.92 11.29 6.06
CA ILE A 90 3.36 11.52 4.72
C ILE A 90 3.06 10.14 4.12
N GLU A 91 1.80 9.93 3.71
CA GLU A 91 1.34 8.67 3.14
C GLU A 91 0.73 8.86 1.75
N ALA A 92 0.74 7.79 0.94
CA ALA A 92 0.00 7.76 -0.30
C ALA A 92 -1.51 7.76 -0.03
N LYS A 93 -2.27 8.54 -0.81
CA LYS A 93 -3.72 8.68 -0.64
C LYS A 93 -4.52 7.44 -1.04
N GLN A 94 -4.04 6.69 -2.03
CA GLN A 94 -4.76 5.57 -2.65
C GLN A 94 -3.79 4.55 -3.28
N PRO A 95 -4.26 3.32 -3.58
CA PRO A 95 -3.56 2.39 -4.46
C PRO A 95 -3.30 2.98 -5.85
N VAL A 96 -2.22 2.57 -6.52
CA VAL A 96 -1.84 3.08 -7.86
C VAL A 96 -2.08 2.00 -8.92
N SER A 97 -2.94 2.28 -9.89
CA SER A 97 -3.23 1.34 -10.98
C SER A 97 -2.11 1.30 -12.03
N ILE A 98 -1.73 0.08 -12.43
CA ILE A 98 -0.70 -0.18 -13.44
C ILE A 98 -1.36 -0.55 -14.77
N THR A 99 -1.92 -1.76 -14.86
CA THR A 99 -2.53 -2.27 -16.11
C THR A 99 -3.69 -3.21 -15.82
N GLY A 100 -4.51 -3.48 -16.84
CA GLY A 100 -5.64 -4.42 -16.74
C GLY A 100 -5.17 -5.87 -16.57
N VAL A 101 -5.84 -6.61 -15.69
CA VAL A 101 -5.76 -8.07 -15.63
C VAL A 101 -6.62 -8.62 -16.77
N LYS A 102 -6.00 -9.17 -17.80
CA LYS A 102 -6.70 -9.78 -18.94
C LYS A 102 -6.58 -11.30 -18.85
N PRO A 103 -7.61 -12.02 -18.35
CA PRO A 103 -7.51 -13.46 -18.09
C PRO A 103 -7.09 -14.31 -19.29
N SER A 104 -7.46 -13.92 -20.50
CA SER A 104 -7.08 -14.63 -21.74
C SER A 104 -5.62 -14.40 -22.16
N GLN A 105 -4.97 -13.34 -21.67
CA GLN A 105 -3.59 -12.98 -22.03
C GLN A 105 -2.61 -13.42 -20.95
N ILE A 106 -2.88 -13.07 -19.69
CA ILE A 106 -1.96 -13.30 -18.56
C ILE A 106 -1.54 -14.77 -18.41
N VAL A 107 -2.43 -15.72 -18.71
CA VAL A 107 -2.13 -17.16 -18.61
C VAL A 107 -1.06 -17.62 -19.58
N ASN A 108 -0.81 -16.87 -20.65
CA ASN A 108 0.21 -17.14 -21.66
C ASN A 108 1.46 -16.26 -21.52
N GLU A 109 1.53 -15.45 -20.46
CA GLU A 109 2.66 -14.57 -20.18
C GLU A 109 3.61 -15.19 -19.16
N ASP A 110 4.89 -14.88 -19.31
CA ASP A 110 5.90 -14.94 -18.25
C ASP A 110 6.10 -13.55 -17.67
N PHE A 111 6.52 -13.48 -16.40
CA PHE A 111 6.60 -12.21 -15.67
C PHE A 111 7.48 -11.18 -16.37
N GLU A 112 8.72 -11.55 -16.74
CA GLU A 112 9.70 -10.63 -17.37
C GLU A 112 9.27 -10.11 -18.74
N SER A 113 8.37 -10.80 -19.43
CA SER A 113 7.81 -10.40 -20.74
C SER A 113 6.36 -9.94 -20.65
N SER A 114 5.82 -9.80 -19.43
CA SER A 114 4.41 -9.47 -19.22
C SER A 114 4.16 -7.99 -19.46
N VAL A 115 2.95 -7.65 -19.94
CA VAL A 115 2.54 -6.25 -20.08
C VAL A 115 2.57 -5.52 -18.72
N PHE A 116 2.32 -6.27 -17.64
CA PHE A 116 2.43 -5.73 -16.28
C PHE A 116 3.85 -5.27 -15.96
N TRP A 117 4.84 -6.15 -16.15
CA TRP A 117 6.23 -5.84 -15.81
C TRP A 117 6.80 -4.71 -16.67
N HIS A 118 6.54 -4.74 -17.99
CA HIS A 118 6.94 -3.67 -18.89
C HIS A 118 6.41 -2.30 -18.46
N LYS A 119 5.22 -2.23 -17.85
CA LYS A 119 4.63 -0.97 -17.35
C LYS A 119 5.08 -0.55 -15.95
N CYS A 120 5.80 -1.38 -15.22
CA CYS A 120 6.11 -1.09 -13.82
C CYS A 120 7.57 -1.26 -13.42
N ALA A 121 8.42 -1.78 -14.31
CA ALA A 121 9.85 -1.89 -14.08
C ALA A 121 10.50 -0.53 -13.79
N HIS A 122 10.13 0.50 -14.57
CA HIS A 122 10.61 1.88 -14.43
C HIS A 122 9.43 2.85 -14.33
N LEU A 123 9.33 3.57 -13.23
CA LEU A 123 8.21 4.46 -12.93
C LEU A 123 8.71 5.88 -12.64
N LEU A 124 7.96 6.85 -13.14
CA LEU A 124 8.04 8.24 -12.69
C LEU A 124 6.76 8.57 -11.92
N PHE A 125 6.89 8.75 -10.61
CA PHE A 125 5.80 9.24 -9.79
C PHE A 125 5.81 10.77 -9.72
N VAL A 126 4.63 11.37 -9.88
CA VAL A 126 4.39 12.80 -9.61
C VAL A 126 3.36 12.91 -8.50
N TYR A 127 3.73 13.60 -7.42
CA TYR A 127 2.94 13.70 -6.20
C TYR A 127 2.28 15.07 -6.07
N TYR A 128 0.97 15.07 -5.87
CA TYR A 128 0.22 16.26 -5.48
C TYR A 128 -0.28 16.13 -4.04
N TRP A 129 -0.44 17.25 -3.35
CA TRP A 129 -1.01 17.26 -2.00
C TRP A 129 -2.52 17.14 -2.06
N TYR A 130 -3.05 16.06 -1.48
CA TYR A 130 -4.49 15.88 -1.32
C TYR A 130 -4.96 16.63 -0.08
N ALA A 131 -5.30 17.91 -0.24
CA ALA A 131 -5.62 18.81 0.86
C ALA A 131 -7.01 18.53 1.49
N HIS A 132 -8.00 18.20 0.65
CA HIS A 132 -9.37 17.95 1.07
C HIS A 132 -10.04 16.92 0.16
N TYR A 133 -11.29 16.57 0.48
CA TYR A 133 -12.06 15.69 -0.38
C TYR A 133 -12.28 16.32 -1.77
N ALA A 134 -11.93 15.58 -2.83
CA ALA A 134 -12.23 15.93 -4.21
C ALA A 134 -13.13 14.87 -4.85
N THR A 135 -14.11 15.30 -5.63
CA THR A 135 -15.11 14.43 -6.25
C THR A 135 -14.89 14.35 -7.76
N PRO A 136 -14.88 13.14 -8.36
CA PRO A 136 -14.78 12.99 -9.81
C PRO A 136 -15.89 13.70 -10.59
N LYS A 137 -17.04 13.94 -9.94
CA LYS A 137 -18.21 14.59 -10.54
C LYS A 137 -18.01 16.09 -10.75
N ASP A 138 -17.06 16.70 -10.05
CA ASP A 138 -16.74 18.11 -10.13
C ASP A 138 -15.22 18.27 -10.21
N PRO A 139 -14.64 18.36 -11.42
CA PRO A 139 -13.20 18.48 -11.62
C PRO A 139 -12.60 19.68 -10.88
N SER A 140 -13.36 20.77 -10.70
CA SER A 140 -12.88 21.98 -10.02
C SER A 140 -12.46 21.71 -8.57
N THR A 141 -12.95 20.64 -7.96
CA THR A 141 -12.55 20.23 -6.60
C THR A 141 -11.12 19.71 -6.48
N TYR A 142 -10.40 19.55 -7.59
CA TYR A 142 -8.97 19.23 -7.62
C TYR A 142 -8.09 20.46 -7.86
N ALA A 143 -8.69 21.61 -8.22
CA ALA A 143 -7.99 22.76 -8.78
C ALA A 143 -6.85 23.28 -7.89
N ASP A 144 -7.06 23.34 -6.59
CA ASP A 144 -6.17 23.94 -5.59
C ASP A 144 -5.12 22.97 -5.03
N PHE A 145 -5.05 21.73 -5.50
CA PHE A 145 -4.06 20.77 -5.04
C PHE A 145 -2.66 21.10 -5.58
N PRO A 146 -1.67 21.41 -4.73
CA PRO A 146 -0.33 21.73 -5.18
C PRO A 146 0.47 20.49 -5.58
N ILE A 147 1.31 20.61 -6.61
CA ILE A 147 2.34 19.61 -6.92
C ILE A 147 3.47 19.72 -5.88
N MET A 148 3.81 18.61 -5.25
CA MET A 148 4.72 18.60 -4.11
C MET A 148 6.07 17.99 -4.43
N ASN A 149 6.11 16.86 -5.12
CA ASN A 149 7.38 16.17 -5.36
C ASN A 149 7.25 15.21 -6.54
N HIS A 150 8.38 14.66 -6.98
CA HIS A 150 8.43 13.58 -7.94
C HIS A 150 9.55 12.61 -7.59
N GLN A 151 9.46 11.38 -8.05
CA GLN A 151 10.52 10.39 -7.87
C GLN A 151 10.55 9.40 -9.03
N PHE A 152 11.76 8.99 -9.41
CA PHE A 152 11.98 7.82 -10.24
C PHE A 152 12.06 6.58 -9.34
N VAL A 153 11.32 5.54 -9.69
CA VAL A 153 11.32 4.26 -8.98
C VAL A 153 11.61 3.15 -9.98
N ASP A 154 12.73 2.48 -9.76
CA ASP A 154 13.08 1.24 -10.43
C ASP A 154 12.74 0.08 -9.49
N LEU A 155 11.92 -0.86 -9.96
CA LEU A 155 11.59 -2.04 -9.18
C LEU A 155 12.72 -3.06 -9.31
N GLU A 156 13.56 -3.14 -8.30
CA GLU A 156 14.71 -4.06 -8.25
C GLU A 156 14.73 -4.88 -6.95
N GLY A 157 15.56 -5.92 -6.90
CA GLY A 157 15.73 -6.77 -5.72
C GLY A 157 14.40 -7.25 -5.13
N LYS A 158 14.20 -6.98 -3.83
CA LYS A 158 13.01 -7.42 -3.08
C LYS A 158 11.70 -6.83 -3.60
N ASP A 159 11.73 -5.67 -4.24
CA ASP A 159 10.52 -5.05 -4.80
C ASP A 159 10.10 -5.78 -6.07
N LYS A 160 11.06 -6.10 -6.95
CA LYS A 160 10.84 -6.95 -8.13
C LYS A 160 10.33 -8.34 -7.73
N GLU A 161 10.96 -8.97 -6.74
CA GLU A 161 10.57 -10.29 -6.25
C GLU A 161 9.13 -10.29 -5.70
N ALA A 162 8.76 -9.27 -4.93
CA ALA A 162 7.42 -9.16 -4.36
C ALA A 162 6.35 -8.99 -5.45
N VAL A 163 6.56 -8.08 -6.41
CA VAL A 163 5.57 -7.89 -7.50
C VAL A 163 5.52 -9.10 -8.45
N CYS A 164 6.65 -9.77 -8.68
CA CYS A 164 6.71 -11.00 -9.48
C CYS A 164 5.89 -12.12 -8.85
N ARG A 165 6.08 -12.34 -7.54
CA ARG A 165 5.31 -13.34 -6.79
C ARG A 165 3.82 -13.04 -6.83
N ASP A 166 3.42 -11.81 -6.49
CA ASP A 166 2.00 -11.43 -6.47
C ASP A 166 1.35 -11.55 -7.85
N TRP A 167 2.04 -11.11 -8.91
CA TRP A 167 1.57 -11.28 -10.28
C TRP A 167 1.42 -12.76 -10.66
N THR A 168 2.39 -13.59 -10.27
CA THR A 168 2.37 -15.05 -10.50
C THR A 168 1.20 -15.70 -9.79
N ILE A 169 0.92 -15.31 -8.54
CA ILE A 169 -0.25 -15.80 -7.78
C ILE A 169 -1.55 -15.50 -8.56
N VAL A 170 -1.71 -14.29 -9.11
CA VAL A 170 -2.89 -13.93 -9.91
C VAL A 170 -2.96 -14.74 -11.20
N ARG A 171 -1.85 -14.87 -11.95
CA ARG A 171 -1.79 -15.68 -13.18
C ARG A 171 -2.20 -17.12 -12.91
N ASP A 172 -1.57 -17.76 -11.93
CA ASP A 172 -1.75 -19.18 -11.66
C ASP A 172 -3.14 -19.45 -11.09
N PHE A 173 -3.71 -18.51 -10.32
CA PHE A 173 -5.10 -18.57 -9.89
C PHE A 173 -6.08 -18.52 -11.07
N ILE A 174 -5.82 -17.68 -12.08
CA ILE A 174 -6.64 -17.61 -13.30
C ILE A 174 -6.48 -18.89 -14.14
N LYS A 175 -5.25 -19.42 -14.28
CA LYS A 175 -5.02 -20.72 -14.95
C LYS A 175 -5.85 -21.82 -14.29
N LYS A 176 -5.77 -21.91 -12.97
CA LYS A 176 -6.55 -22.87 -12.19
C LYS A 176 -8.06 -22.73 -12.40
N ILE A 177 -8.59 -21.51 -12.44
CA ILE A 177 -10.01 -21.29 -12.77
C ILE A 177 -10.34 -21.82 -14.18
N GLN A 178 -9.48 -21.56 -15.17
CA GLN A 178 -9.69 -21.99 -16.55
C GLN A 178 -9.62 -23.52 -16.69
N GLU A 179 -8.78 -24.18 -15.89
CA GLU A 179 -8.68 -25.64 -15.83
C GLU A 179 -9.87 -26.29 -15.10
N GLU A 180 -10.31 -25.74 -13.95
CA GLU A 180 -11.41 -26.29 -13.15
C GLU A 180 -12.80 -26.02 -13.77
N TYR A 181 -12.94 -24.94 -14.55
CA TYR A 181 -14.20 -24.49 -15.14
C TYR A 181 -14.06 -24.23 -16.65
N PRO A 182 -13.70 -25.23 -17.47
CA PRO A 182 -13.36 -25.03 -18.88
C PRO A 182 -14.51 -24.47 -19.71
N GLU A 183 -15.76 -24.84 -19.39
CA GLU A 183 -16.95 -24.37 -20.12
C GLU A 183 -17.33 -22.92 -19.81
N ASN A 184 -17.07 -22.45 -18.58
CA ASN A 184 -17.45 -21.10 -18.15
C ASN A 184 -16.54 -20.57 -17.04
N PRO A 185 -15.25 -20.29 -17.35
CA PRO A 185 -14.31 -19.78 -16.36
C PRO A 185 -14.67 -18.36 -15.91
N GLN A 186 -15.32 -17.58 -16.78
CA GLN A 186 -15.74 -16.22 -16.48
C GLN A 186 -16.71 -16.14 -15.29
N SER A 187 -17.54 -17.16 -15.07
CA SER A 187 -18.40 -17.25 -13.89
C SER A 187 -17.63 -17.21 -12.56
N GLN A 188 -16.34 -17.55 -12.59
CA GLN A 188 -15.48 -17.62 -11.42
C GLN A 188 -14.53 -16.42 -11.28
N TYR A 189 -14.41 -15.55 -12.29
CA TYR A 189 -13.44 -14.45 -12.25
C TYR A 189 -13.69 -13.39 -11.18
N LEU A 190 -14.91 -13.32 -10.61
CA LEU A 190 -15.16 -12.53 -9.39
C LEU A 190 -14.20 -12.92 -8.24
N ARG A 191 -13.81 -14.19 -8.19
CA ARG A 191 -12.94 -14.77 -7.17
C ARG A 191 -11.51 -14.24 -7.22
N ILE A 192 -11.05 -13.71 -8.37
CA ILE A 192 -9.70 -13.15 -8.52
C ILE A 192 -9.48 -12.07 -7.45
N SER A 193 -10.35 -11.07 -7.41
CA SER A 193 -10.22 -9.99 -6.43
C SER A 193 -10.71 -10.40 -5.03
N SER A 194 -11.78 -11.20 -4.93
CA SER A 194 -12.37 -11.51 -3.62
C SER A 194 -11.60 -12.54 -2.80
N GLU A 195 -10.83 -13.44 -3.44
CA GLU A 195 -10.00 -14.42 -2.74
C GLU A 195 -8.53 -13.98 -2.60
N LEU A 196 -8.01 -13.16 -3.52
CA LEU A 196 -6.58 -12.81 -3.51
C LEU A 196 -6.24 -11.53 -2.72
N ASN A 197 -7.08 -10.48 -2.75
CA ASN A 197 -6.70 -9.16 -2.22
C ASN A 197 -6.63 -9.03 -0.68
N GLY A 198 -7.22 -9.95 0.10
CA GLY A 198 -7.37 -9.84 1.56
C GLY A 198 -8.47 -8.84 1.98
N THR A 199 -9.09 -8.87 3.16
CA THR A 199 -9.20 -9.85 4.26
C THR A 199 -10.49 -10.70 4.14
N ARG A 200 -10.48 -11.89 4.78
CA ARG A 200 -11.58 -12.85 5.03
C ARG A 200 -12.92 -12.61 4.31
N GLY A 201 -13.10 -13.27 3.17
CA GLY A 201 -14.44 -13.67 2.73
C GLY A 201 -15.09 -14.63 3.75
N LYS A 202 -16.40 -14.89 3.61
CA LYS A 202 -17.23 -15.75 4.50
C LYS A 202 -16.64 -17.12 4.91
N ASN A 203 -15.56 -17.57 4.26
CA ASN A 203 -14.89 -18.86 4.47
C ASN A 203 -13.54 -18.78 5.21
N GLY A 204 -13.16 -17.62 5.75
CA GLY A 204 -12.01 -17.49 6.67
C GLY A 204 -10.61 -17.55 6.05
N ARG A 205 -10.49 -17.66 4.71
CA ARG A 205 -9.18 -17.68 4.00
C ARG A 205 -8.57 -16.27 3.92
N LYS A 206 -7.26 -16.18 4.17
CA LYS A 206 -6.47 -14.93 4.11
C LYS A 206 -6.16 -14.55 2.66
N GLY A 207 -5.95 -13.25 2.43
CA GLY A 207 -5.45 -12.76 1.14
C GLY A 207 -4.01 -13.18 0.92
N LYS A 208 -3.63 -13.40 -0.34
CA LYS A 208 -2.31 -13.91 -0.71
C LYS A 208 -1.36 -12.84 -1.24
N LEU A 209 -1.91 -11.71 -1.70
CA LEU A 209 -1.11 -10.66 -2.34
C LEU A 209 -0.54 -9.70 -1.30
N THR A 210 0.77 -9.47 -1.39
CA THR A 210 1.57 -8.70 -0.42
C THR A 210 1.65 -7.21 -0.77
N VAL A 211 2.03 -6.89 -2.02
CA VAL A 211 2.28 -5.53 -2.51
C VAL A 211 1.35 -5.13 -3.66
N LEU A 212 0.69 -6.09 -4.31
CA LEU A 212 -0.32 -5.87 -5.34
C LEU A 212 -1.74 -6.13 -4.83
N ASP A 213 -2.71 -5.54 -5.50
CA ASP A 213 -4.10 -5.98 -5.45
C ASP A 213 -4.74 -5.93 -6.86
N THR A 214 -5.97 -6.44 -6.97
CA THR A 214 -6.74 -6.42 -8.21
C THR A 214 -8.09 -5.73 -8.03
N SER A 215 -8.34 -4.62 -8.73
CA SER A 215 -9.61 -3.88 -8.63
C SER A 215 -9.90 -3.11 -9.92
N PRO A 216 -11.18 -2.87 -10.30
CA PRO A 216 -12.42 -3.32 -9.65
C PRO A 216 -12.64 -4.84 -9.74
N LYS A 217 -13.66 -5.35 -9.05
CA LYS A 217 -14.04 -6.77 -9.14
C LYS A 217 -14.76 -7.06 -10.47
N TRP A 218 -14.51 -8.25 -11.03
CA TRP A 218 -15.22 -8.74 -12.22
C TRP A 218 -16.75 -8.70 -12.02
N PRO A 219 -17.59 -8.32 -13.01
CA PRO A 219 -17.29 -8.15 -14.44
C PRO A 219 -16.67 -6.82 -14.84
N ASN A 220 -16.52 -5.86 -13.92
CA ASN A 220 -15.68 -4.69 -14.20
C ASN A 220 -14.24 -5.17 -14.32
N SER A 221 -13.57 -4.88 -15.43
CA SER A 221 -12.25 -5.44 -15.73
C SER A 221 -11.25 -5.11 -14.63
N PRO A 222 -10.76 -6.11 -13.87
CA PRO A 222 -9.81 -5.89 -12.79
C PRO A 222 -8.51 -5.32 -13.35
N ARG A 223 -7.82 -4.52 -12.54
CA ARG A 223 -6.50 -3.98 -12.85
C ARG A 223 -5.54 -4.35 -11.76
N PHE A 224 -4.30 -4.66 -12.11
CA PHE A 224 -3.21 -4.69 -11.15
C PHE A 224 -3.01 -3.28 -10.59
N ARG A 225 -2.94 -3.17 -9.27
CA ARG A 225 -2.57 -1.93 -8.59
C ARG A 225 -1.49 -2.23 -7.56
N PHE A 226 -0.57 -1.30 -7.36
CA PHE A 226 0.22 -1.28 -6.14
C PHE A 226 -0.69 -0.95 -4.97
N LYS A 227 -0.63 -1.76 -3.92
CA LYS A 227 -1.31 -1.47 -2.65
C LYS A 227 -0.85 -0.13 -2.11
N ARG A 228 -1.75 0.57 -1.41
CA ARG A 228 -1.46 1.88 -0.81
C ARG A 228 -0.24 1.83 0.11
N SER A 229 -0.05 0.73 0.86
CA SER A 229 1.12 0.51 1.72
C SER A 229 2.43 0.50 0.95
N PHE A 230 2.48 -0.14 -0.20
CA PHE A 230 3.66 -0.23 -1.04
C PHE A 230 4.02 1.13 -1.65
N VAL A 231 3.03 1.88 -2.14
CA VAL A 231 3.23 3.27 -2.60
C VAL A 231 3.66 4.17 -1.44
N THR A 232 3.04 4.02 -0.27
CA THR A 232 3.42 4.76 0.95
C THR A 232 4.87 4.47 1.36
N HIS A 233 5.34 3.23 1.21
CA HIS A 233 6.72 2.88 1.50
C HIS A 233 7.71 3.66 0.63
N PHE A 234 7.43 3.83 -0.67
CA PHE A 234 8.25 4.69 -1.54
C PHE A 234 8.16 6.17 -1.14
N VAL A 235 6.95 6.68 -0.87
CA VAL A 235 6.75 8.06 -0.42
C VAL A 235 7.55 8.34 0.84
N LYS A 236 7.55 7.43 1.81
CA LYS A 236 8.33 7.56 3.04
C LYS A 236 9.84 7.63 2.76
N LYS A 237 10.37 6.77 1.89
CA LYS A 237 11.78 6.83 1.46
C LYS A 237 12.12 8.20 0.84
N LEU A 238 11.24 8.74 -0.01
CA LEU A 238 11.42 10.07 -0.60
C LEU A 238 11.52 11.19 0.45
N TYR A 239 10.76 11.09 1.53
CA TYR A 239 10.79 12.05 2.63
C TYR A 239 11.85 11.72 3.71
N GLY A 240 12.76 10.80 3.43
CA GLY A 240 13.94 10.53 4.25
C GLY A 240 13.78 9.44 5.31
N ASP A 241 12.67 8.71 5.32
CA ASP A 241 12.55 7.52 6.17
C ASP A 241 13.54 6.45 5.72
N SER A 242 14.17 5.79 6.69
CA SER A 242 14.99 4.61 6.49
C SER A 242 14.33 3.42 7.14
N PHE A 243 14.45 2.26 6.49
CA PHE A 243 13.84 1.03 6.93
C PHE A 243 14.91 0.00 7.27
N GLU A 244 14.73 -0.66 8.40
CA GLU A 244 15.58 -1.76 8.81
C GLU A 244 15.22 -3.04 8.04
N GLU A 245 16.24 -3.69 7.50
CA GLU A 245 16.15 -5.06 7.00
C GLU A 245 16.31 -6.06 8.16
N LEU A 246 15.37 -7.00 8.26
CA LEU A 246 15.49 -8.09 9.22
C LEU A 246 16.58 -9.09 8.77
N PRO A 247 17.22 -9.80 9.72
CA PRO A 247 18.21 -10.83 9.37
C PRO A 247 17.63 -11.98 8.54
N HIS A 248 16.35 -12.30 8.76
CA HIS A 248 15.60 -13.28 7.96
C HIS A 248 14.73 -12.53 6.96
N ASP A 249 14.73 -13.00 5.71
CA ASP A 249 13.94 -12.40 4.65
C ASP A 249 12.54 -13.02 4.59
N TYR A 250 11.51 -12.22 4.86
CA TYR A 250 10.13 -12.66 4.77
C TYR A 250 9.53 -12.19 3.45
N SER A 251 9.07 -13.16 2.71
CA SER A 251 8.46 -12.99 1.41
C SER A 251 6.94 -13.05 1.51
N THR A 252 6.34 -13.87 2.36
CA THR A 252 4.88 -14.03 2.38
C THR A 252 4.25 -13.72 3.74
N TYR A 253 2.93 -13.54 3.78
CA TYR A 253 2.21 -13.46 5.06
C TYR A 253 2.26 -14.79 5.81
N GLU A 254 2.27 -15.91 5.08
CA GLU A 254 2.40 -17.26 5.63
C GLU A 254 3.74 -17.45 6.36
N GLU A 255 4.86 -17.02 5.77
CA GLU A 255 6.18 -17.10 6.44
C GLU A 255 6.24 -16.25 7.72
N ILE A 256 5.61 -15.07 7.71
CA ILE A 256 5.52 -14.22 8.91
C ILE A 256 4.67 -14.92 9.98
N GLU A 257 3.56 -15.55 9.60
CA GLU A 257 2.71 -16.33 10.52
C GLU A 257 3.43 -17.56 11.09
N GLU A 258 4.18 -18.30 10.26
CA GLU A 258 5.01 -19.42 10.71
C GLU A 258 6.04 -18.95 11.73
N LYS A 259 6.69 -17.80 11.49
CA LYS A 259 7.59 -17.19 12.47
C LYS A 259 6.83 -16.77 13.74
N CYS A 260 5.63 -16.19 13.65
CA CYS A 260 4.81 -15.89 14.82
C CYS A 260 4.54 -17.13 15.69
N HIS A 261 4.29 -18.29 15.07
CA HIS A 261 4.12 -19.55 15.80
C HIS A 261 5.40 -19.99 16.51
N VAL A 262 6.57 -19.88 15.86
CA VAL A 262 7.87 -20.18 16.47
C VAL A 262 8.12 -19.25 17.66
N LEU A 263 7.91 -17.94 17.48
CA LEU A 263 8.11 -16.94 18.53
C LEU A 263 7.14 -17.12 19.70
N THR A 264 5.88 -17.43 19.41
CA THR A 264 4.89 -17.78 20.42
C THR A 264 5.38 -18.93 21.28
N ASN A 265 5.84 -20.03 20.69
CA ASN A 265 6.33 -21.19 21.45
C ASN A 265 7.60 -20.88 22.27
N GLN A 266 8.47 -20.02 21.75
CA GLN A 266 9.71 -19.63 22.42
C GLN A 266 9.47 -18.72 23.64
N TYR A 267 8.52 -17.79 23.53
CA TYR A 267 8.37 -16.69 24.49
C TYR A 267 7.13 -16.78 25.37
N ARG A 268 6.14 -17.64 25.04
CA ARG A 268 4.90 -17.78 25.81
C ARG A 268 5.17 -18.04 27.29
N GLY A 269 4.33 -17.44 28.14
CA GLY A 269 4.40 -17.61 29.59
C GLY A 269 5.40 -16.68 30.27
N LYS A 270 6.15 -15.89 29.51
CA LYS A 270 7.08 -14.89 30.04
C LYS A 270 6.37 -13.57 30.28
N THR A 271 6.70 -12.89 31.37
CA THR A 271 6.21 -11.54 31.61
C THR A 271 6.87 -10.54 30.66
N VAL A 272 6.22 -9.40 30.44
CA VAL A 272 6.81 -8.26 29.70
C VAL A 272 8.18 -7.89 30.27
N GLY A 273 8.35 -7.91 31.59
CA GLY A 273 9.63 -7.66 32.24
C GLY A 273 10.72 -8.69 31.92
N GLU A 274 10.37 -9.97 31.89
CA GLU A 274 11.27 -11.04 31.48
C GLU A 274 11.65 -10.94 30.00
N LEU A 275 10.68 -10.61 29.14
CA LEU A 275 10.92 -10.39 27.72
C LEU A 275 11.89 -9.24 27.48
N CYS A 276 11.69 -8.10 28.15
CA CYS A 276 12.62 -6.98 28.07
C CYS A 276 14.05 -7.41 28.47
N SER A 277 14.18 -8.22 29.51
CA SER A 277 15.48 -8.70 29.99
C SER A 277 16.15 -9.65 28.99
N LEU A 278 15.41 -10.63 28.46
CA LEU A 278 15.91 -11.60 27.47
C LEU A 278 16.29 -10.96 26.14
N LEU A 279 15.51 -9.96 25.71
CA LEU A 279 15.69 -9.25 24.45
C LEU A 279 16.62 -8.02 24.57
N ASN A 280 17.25 -7.84 25.73
CA ASN A 280 18.16 -6.73 26.03
C ASN A 280 17.54 -5.35 25.76
N ILE A 281 16.26 -5.17 26.09
CA ILE A 281 15.53 -3.91 25.96
C ILE A 281 15.72 -3.10 27.24
N LYS A 282 16.32 -1.92 27.11
CA LYS A 282 16.44 -0.97 28.23
C LYS A 282 15.06 -0.50 28.66
N ARG A 283 14.76 -0.67 29.96
CA ARG A 283 13.50 -0.27 30.57
C ARG A 283 13.42 1.24 30.74
N ASN A 284 12.27 1.81 30.38
CA ASN A 284 11.86 3.13 30.84
C ASN A 284 11.20 3.01 32.21
N LYS A 285 11.04 4.13 32.94
CA LYS A 285 10.37 4.14 34.25
C LYS A 285 8.90 3.70 34.18
N GLN A 286 8.26 3.89 33.04
CA GLN A 286 6.89 3.48 32.77
C GLN A 286 6.85 2.75 31.44
N PHE A 287 6.25 1.57 31.42
CA PHE A 287 6.04 0.81 30.19
C PHE A 287 5.05 1.53 29.29
N SER A 288 5.38 1.59 28.00
CA SER A 288 4.58 2.28 27.00
C SER A 288 4.24 1.34 25.83
N LYS A 289 3.24 1.70 25.01
CA LYS A 289 2.88 0.91 23.83
C LYS A 289 4.05 0.76 22.83
N SER A 290 4.98 1.73 22.79
CA SER A 290 6.20 1.62 21.98
C SER A 290 7.18 0.57 22.51
N ASP A 291 7.16 0.25 23.81
CA ASP A 291 7.96 -0.85 24.36
C ASP A 291 7.42 -2.21 23.90
N ALA A 292 6.09 -2.37 23.76
CA ALA A 292 5.49 -3.59 23.21
C ALA A 292 5.83 -3.79 21.73
N GLU A 293 5.79 -2.73 20.92
CA GLU A 293 6.27 -2.78 19.53
C GLU A 293 7.76 -3.12 19.46
N ARG A 294 8.57 -2.55 20.34
CA ARG A 294 10.00 -2.85 20.40
C ARG A 294 10.27 -4.30 20.77
N ILE A 295 9.51 -4.87 21.71
CA ILE A 295 9.55 -6.32 22.02
C ILE A 295 9.24 -7.12 20.75
N MET A 296 8.17 -6.77 20.04
CA MET A 296 7.79 -7.43 18.78
C MET A 296 8.93 -7.40 17.76
N VAL A 297 9.49 -6.22 17.48
CA VAL A 297 10.62 -6.09 16.55
C VAL A 297 11.82 -6.94 17.00
N ARG A 298 12.15 -6.94 18.31
CA ARG A 298 13.26 -7.75 18.85
C ARG A 298 13.00 -9.25 18.76
N MET A 299 11.76 -9.72 18.92
CA MET A 299 11.41 -11.12 18.72
C MET A 299 11.65 -11.57 17.28
N PHE A 300 11.48 -10.65 16.31
CA PHE A 300 11.84 -10.87 14.90
C PHE A 300 13.33 -10.60 14.61
N ASP A 301 14.17 -10.50 15.64
CA ASP A 301 15.61 -10.23 15.55
C ASP A 301 15.99 -8.84 14.98
N GLY A 302 15.02 -7.91 14.94
CA GLY A 302 15.20 -6.53 14.52
C GLY A 302 15.63 -5.58 15.65
N ARG A 303 16.05 -4.38 15.28
CA ARG A 303 16.66 -3.35 16.14
C ARG A 303 15.88 -2.04 16.21
N SER A 304 14.95 -1.82 15.29
CA SER A 304 14.03 -0.68 15.26
C SER A 304 13.18 -0.62 16.52
N ILE A 305 12.57 0.55 16.74
CA ILE A 305 11.62 0.74 17.83
C ILE A 305 10.22 0.35 17.36
N HIS A 306 9.85 0.76 16.15
CA HIS A 306 8.53 0.56 15.60
C HIS A 306 8.52 -0.48 14.49
N VAL A 307 7.44 -1.25 14.42
CA VAL A 307 7.21 -2.21 13.32
C VAL A 307 7.11 -1.50 11.97
N SER A 308 6.61 -0.27 11.95
CA SER A 308 6.53 0.56 10.75
C SER A 308 7.90 0.97 10.18
N GLN A 309 8.98 0.82 10.95
CA GLN A 309 10.36 1.10 10.52
C GLN A 309 11.08 -0.14 9.99
N VAL A 310 10.43 -1.30 9.99
CA VAL A 310 10.99 -2.53 9.41
C VAL A 310 10.52 -2.63 7.96
N ASP A 311 11.46 -2.88 7.06
CA ASP A 311 11.26 -2.81 5.60
C ASP A 311 10.11 -3.69 5.12
N VAL A 312 10.15 -5.00 5.42
CA VAL A 312 9.10 -5.95 5.01
C VAL A 312 7.73 -5.59 5.58
N PHE A 313 7.67 -5.16 6.85
CA PHE A 313 6.41 -4.81 7.50
C PHE A 313 5.83 -3.52 6.92
N SER A 314 6.67 -2.52 6.62
CA SER A 314 6.24 -1.31 5.93
C SER A 314 5.72 -1.63 4.52
N ARG A 315 6.45 -2.41 3.73
CA ARG A 315 6.06 -2.75 2.34
C ARG A 315 4.74 -3.51 2.30
N PHE A 316 4.56 -4.50 3.19
CA PHE A 316 3.35 -5.31 3.23
C PHE A 316 2.18 -4.61 3.96
N GLY A 317 2.40 -3.42 4.52
CA GLY A 317 1.36 -2.70 5.25
C GLY A 317 0.95 -3.40 6.56
N ILE A 318 1.91 -4.06 7.22
CA ILE A 318 1.70 -4.69 8.52
C ILE A 318 1.75 -3.63 9.62
N LYS A 319 0.73 -3.62 10.48
CA LYS A 319 0.65 -2.75 11.66
C LYS A 319 0.70 -3.57 12.94
N ALA A 320 1.56 -3.17 13.86
CA ALA A 320 1.60 -3.76 15.19
C ALA A 320 0.42 -3.30 16.04
N LYS A 321 -0.13 -4.24 16.81
CA LYS A 321 -1.12 -3.99 17.86
C LYS A 321 -0.79 -4.82 19.09
N THR A 322 -1.23 -4.32 20.23
CA THR A 322 -1.16 -5.01 21.50
C THR A 322 -2.57 -5.25 22.00
N ILE A 323 -2.83 -6.46 22.49
CA ILE A 323 -4.11 -6.86 23.07
C ILE A 323 -3.83 -7.38 24.47
N VAL A 324 -4.54 -6.86 25.46
CA VAL A 324 -4.46 -7.35 26.85
C VAL A 324 -5.79 -8.01 27.22
N LEU A 325 -5.70 -9.23 27.74
CA LEU A 325 -6.83 -10.04 28.16
C LEU A 325 -6.73 -10.35 29.65
N THR A 326 -7.84 -10.30 30.36
CA THR A 326 -7.97 -10.87 31.72
C THR A 326 -7.77 -12.38 31.70
N LYS A 327 -7.51 -12.99 32.86
CA LYS A 327 -7.57 -14.46 33.08
C LYS A 327 -8.86 -15.13 32.61
N SER A 328 -9.96 -14.38 32.54
CA SER A 328 -11.26 -14.86 32.05
C SER A 328 -11.43 -14.73 30.53
N GLY A 329 -10.41 -14.27 29.81
CA GLY A 329 -10.43 -14.06 28.35
C GLY A 329 -11.13 -12.77 27.91
N LYS A 330 -11.55 -11.91 28.84
CA LYS A 330 -12.15 -10.60 28.52
C LYS A 330 -11.07 -9.58 28.21
N HIS A 331 -11.28 -8.75 27.18
CA HIS A 331 -10.38 -7.62 26.89
C HIS A 331 -10.49 -6.54 27.96
N THR A 332 -9.42 -5.79 28.16
CA THR A 332 -9.38 -4.67 29.11
C THR A 332 -9.42 -3.29 28.44
N GLU A 333 -9.06 -3.20 27.17
CA GLU A 333 -9.20 -1.99 26.36
C GLU A 333 -9.66 -2.30 24.92
N ASP A 334 -10.36 -1.34 24.32
CA ASP A 334 -10.69 -1.38 22.89
C ASP A 334 -9.43 -1.08 22.06
N MET A 335 -9.24 -1.85 20.98
CA MET A 335 -8.18 -1.58 20.02
C MET A 335 -8.50 -0.32 19.21
N LYS A 336 -7.66 0.71 19.37
CA LYS A 336 -7.73 1.90 18.52
C LYS A 336 -7.21 1.59 17.12
N LEU A 337 -8.07 1.79 16.13
CA LEU A 337 -7.71 1.84 14.73
C LEU A 337 -7.32 3.26 14.32
N ASP A 338 -7.11 3.45 13.03
CA ASP A 338 -6.77 4.75 12.47
C ASP A 338 -7.89 5.78 12.66
N SER A 339 -7.52 7.05 12.89
CA SER A 339 -8.50 8.14 12.98
C SER A 339 -9.17 8.39 11.63
N VAL A 340 -10.48 8.60 11.66
CA VAL A 340 -11.27 9.01 10.48
C VAL A 340 -11.15 10.52 10.30
N THR A 341 -10.83 10.97 9.09
CA THR A 341 -10.78 12.39 8.74
C THR A 341 -12.11 12.89 8.18
N ASP A 342 -12.33 14.22 8.14
CA ASP A 342 -13.51 14.79 7.49
C ASP A 342 -13.59 14.45 6.00
N SER A 343 -12.42 14.30 5.36
CA SER A 343 -12.31 13.83 3.97
C SER A 343 -12.79 12.39 3.82
N ASP A 344 -12.47 11.50 4.77
CA ASP A 344 -12.96 10.12 4.77
C ASP A 344 -14.49 10.06 4.99
N TRP A 345 -15.01 10.87 5.92
CA TRP A 345 -16.45 11.02 6.14
C TRP A 345 -17.19 11.55 4.93
N SER A 346 -16.56 12.44 4.18
CA SER A 346 -17.12 12.98 2.93
C SER A 346 -17.17 11.89 1.86
N ALA A 347 -16.10 11.12 1.68
CA ALA A 347 -16.05 10.01 0.73
C ALA A 347 -17.14 8.95 1.00
N LEU A 348 -17.39 8.62 2.27
CA LEU A 348 -18.43 7.70 2.72
C LEU A 348 -19.84 8.06 2.25
N LYS A 349 -20.12 9.36 2.03
CA LYS A 349 -21.46 9.87 1.68
C LYS A 349 -21.72 9.91 0.17
N VAL A 350 -20.70 9.72 -0.68
CA VAL A 350 -20.82 9.98 -2.13
C VAL A 350 -21.16 8.74 -2.94
N SER A 351 -20.40 7.64 -2.80
CA SER A 351 -20.64 6.40 -3.53
C SER A 351 -19.90 5.20 -2.94
N CYS A 352 -20.35 3.97 -3.29
CA CYS A 352 -19.65 2.74 -2.89
C CYS A 352 -18.22 2.65 -3.46
N ALA A 353 -17.99 3.15 -4.69
CA ALA A 353 -16.67 3.14 -5.31
C ALA A 353 -15.69 4.11 -4.62
N ASP A 354 -16.18 5.28 -4.17
CA ASP A 354 -15.36 6.22 -3.41
C ASP A 354 -15.02 5.70 -2.02
N PHE A 355 -15.94 4.94 -1.41
CA PHE A 355 -15.67 4.21 -0.18
C PHE A 355 -14.60 3.12 -0.37
N GLU A 356 -14.70 2.28 -1.39
CA GLU A 356 -13.72 1.18 -1.64
C GLU A 356 -12.30 1.68 -1.97
N ASP A 357 -12.14 2.94 -2.38
CA ASP A 357 -10.82 3.57 -2.60
C ASP A 357 -10.40 4.51 -1.44
N SER A 358 -11.16 4.52 -0.33
CA SER A 358 -10.87 5.37 0.83
C SER A 358 -9.79 4.77 1.73
N ALA A 359 -9.00 5.63 2.39
CA ALA A 359 -7.99 5.19 3.36
C ALA A 359 -8.63 4.43 4.54
N PHE A 360 -9.88 4.76 4.87
CA PHE A 360 -10.68 4.04 5.85
C PHE A 360 -10.95 2.59 5.43
N TYR A 361 -11.39 2.36 4.18
CA TYR A 361 -11.64 1.00 3.69
C TYR A 361 -10.36 0.17 3.62
N ASP A 362 -9.26 0.77 3.16
CA ASP A 362 -7.93 0.13 3.12
C ASP A 362 -7.45 -0.31 4.52
N CYS A 363 -7.83 0.40 5.58
CA CYS A 363 -7.53 0.03 6.97
C CYS A 363 -8.07 -1.37 7.33
N PHE A 364 -9.17 -1.81 6.71
CA PHE A 364 -9.78 -3.11 6.98
C PHE A 364 -9.47 -4.14 5.89
N LYS A 365 -9.39 -3.71 4.64
CA LYS A 365 -9.15 -4.60 3.50
C LYS A 365 -7.69 -5.04 3.41
N ASP A 366 -6.79 -4.07 3.30
CA ASP A 366 -5.41 -4.34 2.90
C ASP A 366 -4.44 -4.37 4.09
N THR A 367 -4.75 -3.69 5.20
CA THR A 367 -3.91 -3.68 6.40
C THR A 367 -3.91 -5.05 7.09
N GLN A 368 -2.73 -5.60 7.32
CA GLN A 368 -2.56 -6.77 8.18
C GLN A 368 -2.13 -6.34 9.58
N PHE A 369 -2.74 -6.93 10.61
CA PHE A 369 -2.38 -6.63 12.00
C PHE A 369 -1.54 -7.76 12.58
N LEU A 370 -0.37 -7.38 13.10
CA LEU A 370 0.46 -8.25 13.91
C LEU A 370 0.14 -7.96 15.38
N CYS A 371 -0.59 -8.87 16.04
CA CYS A 371 -1.22 -8.62 17.34
C CYS A 371 -0.48 -9.37 18.44
N MET A 372 0.33 -8.68 19.23
CA MET A 372 0.94 -9.26 20.43
C MET A 372 -0.09 -9.32 21.56
N VAL A 373 -0.44 -10.53 22.00
CA VAL A 373 -1.46 -10.77 23.02
C VAL A 373 -0.82 -11.08 24.36
N PHE A 374 -1.27 -10.36 25.39
CA PHE A 374 -0.87 -10.55 26.77
C PHE A 374 -2.06 -10.92 27.65
N GLU A 375 -1.79 -11.69 28.71
CA GLU A 375 -2.71 -11.93 29.81
C GLU A 375 -2.31 -11.07 31.02
N GLU A 376 -3.24 -10.28 31.57
CA GLU A 376 -3.01 -9.56 32.81
C GLU A 376 -3.23 -10.45 34.04
N PRO A 377 -2.31 -10.43 35.03
CA PRO A 377 -2.44 -11.28 36.20
C PRO A 377 -3.51 -10.79 37.18
N SER A 378 -3.74 -9.47 37.24
CA SER A 378 -4.84 -8.80 37.96
C SER A 378 -5.02 -7.37 37.44
N HIS A 379 -6.16 -6.75 37.76
CA HIS A 379 -6.49 -5.38 37.35
C HIS A 379 -5.49 -4.32 37.82
N ASP A 380 -4.93 -4.49 39.01
CA ASP A 380 -4.00 -3.53 39.61
C ASP A 380 -2.52 -3.86 39.34
N ALA A 381 -2.26 -4.93 38.57
CA ALA A 381 -0.90 -5.31 38.24
C ALA A 381 -0.27 -4.30 37.27
N PRO A 382 1.01 -3.93 37.48
CA PRO A 382 1.79 -3.21 36.48
C PRO A 382 1.77 -3.95 35.13
N PHE A 383 1.79 -3.20 34.02
CA PHE A 383 1.84 -3.78 32.68
C PHE A 383 3.05 -4.73 32.50
N ASP A 384 4.16 -4.47 33.20
CA ASP A 384 5.36 -5.31 33.19
C ASP A 384 5.11 -6.76 33.64
N ASP A 385 4.05 -6.99 34.42
CA ASP A 385 3.66 -8.31 34.93
C ASP A 385 2.70 -9.03 33.98
N ASN A 386 2.26 -8.37 32.91
CA ASN A 386 1.46 -9.01 31.87
C ASN A 386 2.26 -10.13 31.20
N VAL A 387 1.62 -11.28 31.04
CA VAL A 387 2.24 -12.51 30.53
C VAL A 387 1.98 -12.63 29.05
N PHE A 388 3.02 -12.79 28.25
CA PHE A 388 2.87 -12.98 26.81
C PHE A 388 2.24 -14.35 26.52
N SER A 389 1.16 -14.32 25.72
CA SER A 389 0.37 -15.49 25.36
C SER A 389 0.69 -15.98 23.95
N TRP A 390 0.51 -15.11 22.96
CA TRP A 390 0.75 -15.43 21.55
C TRP A 390 0.82 -14.14 20.73
N ILE A 391 1.37 -14.25 19.53
CA ILE A 391 1.45 -13.20 18.52
C ILE A 391 0.95 -13.70 17.18
#